data_AF-A0AAW9PUU6-F1
#
_entry.id   AF-A0AAW9PUU6-F1
#
_cell.length_a   1.000
_cell.length_b   1.000
_cell.length_c   1.000
_cell.angle_alpha   90.00
_cell.angle_beta   90.00
_cell.angle_gamma   90.00
#
_symmetry.space_group_name_H-M   'P 1'
#
loop_
_entity.id
_entity.type
_entity.pdbx_description
1 polymer ?
#
loop_
_entity_poly.entity_id
_entity_poly.type
_entity_poly.pdbx_seq_one_letter_code
_entity_poly.pdbx_strand_id
1 'polypeptide(L)'
;MANLLQAISNIIHSPILDVVSYYRGRNRINAVGDALEAFIKDAFANTLNSDAENTNTYSQVFSYIGNANNPPDLILKDSDAIEVKKIESLKSQIALNSSYPKSRLLSNDPMITNACRNCEDIRWTEKDIIYTIGVIRENKLKLIWFIYGDCQGYFILNNVLSVLRLKPA
;
A
#
# COMPACT_ATOMS: atom_id res chain seq x y z
N MET A 1 -2.27 0.25 -17.63
CA MET A 1 -1.99 -0.65 -16.49
C MET A 1 -1.44 0.20 -15.36
N ALA A 2 -2.00 0.11 -14.15
CA ALA A 2 -1.49 0.85 -13.01
C ALA A 2 -0.15 0.26 -12.55
N ASN A 3 0.75 1.12 -12.07
CA ASN A 3 2.04 0.70 -11.56
C ASN A 3 2.55 1.71 -10.51
N LEU A 4 3.66 1.36 -9.86
CA LEU A 4 4.24 2.16 -8.79
C LEU A 4 4.61 3.59 -9.22
N LEU A 5 5.18 3.78 -10.42
CA LEU A 5 5.58 5.11 -10.89
C LEU A 5 4.35 6.00 -11.12
N GLN A 6 3.26 5.43 -11.64
CA GLN A 6 2.01 6.15 -11.79
C GLN A 6 1.42 6.54 -10.44
N ALA A 7 1.43 5.64 -9.45
CA ALA A 7 0.96 5.96 -8.09
C ALA A 7 1.77 7.07 -7.44
N ILE A 8 3.11 7.03 -7.56
CA ILE A 8 4.00 8.10 -7.09
C ILE A 8 3.68 9.43 -7.78
N SER A 9 3.50 9.40 -9.11
CA SER A 9 3.10 10.59 -9.88
C SER A 9 1.79 11.16 -9.37
N ASN A 10 0.78 10.33 -9.15
CA ASN A 10 -0.53 10.77 -8.65
C ASN A 10 -0.42 11.41 -7.25
N ILE A 11 0.38 10.82 -6.36
CA ILE A 11 0.63 11.38 -5.01
C ILE A 11 1.30 12.75 -5.08
N ILE A 12 2.30 12.91 -5.96
CA ILE A 12 3.03 14.18 -6.12
C ILE A 12 2.10 15.27 -6.66
N HIS A 13 1.26 14.95 -7.65
CA HIS A 13 0.38 15.92 -8.29
C HIS A 13 -0.91 16.20 -7.52
N SER A 14 -1.29 15.35 -6.55
CA SER A 14 -2.49 15.50 -5.72
C SER A 14 -2.20 15.18 -4.25
N PRO A 15 -1.40 16.02 -3.56
CA PRO A 15 -0.95 15.72 -2.22
C PRO A 15 -2.09 15.88 -1.19
N ILE A 16 -2.42 14.78 -0.51
CA ILE A 16 -3.32 14.78 0.66
C ILE A 16 -2.44 14.63 1.89
N LEU A 17 -2.15 15.74 2.58
CA LEU A 17 -1.28 15.72 3.75
C LEU A 17 -2.00 15.23 5.01
N ASP A 18 -3.24 15.66 5.22
CA ASP A 18 -4.07 15.23 6.35
C ASP A 18 -4.91 14.00 5.97
N VAL A 19 -4.21 12.89 5.71
CA VAL A 19 -4.80 11.65 5.19
C VAL A 19 -5.93 11.14 6.07
N VAL A 20 -5.74 11.06 7.38
CA VAL A 20 -6.74 10.46 8.26
C VAL A 20 -8.01 11.30 8.30
N SER A 21 -7.88 12.63 8.40
CA SER A 21 -9.06 13.50 8.47
C SER A 21 -9.79 13.55 7.14
N TYR A 22 -9.06 13.57 6.02
CA TYR A 22 -9.63 13.55 4.67
C TYR A 22 -10.52 12.33 4.45
N TYR A 23 -10.03 11.13 4.79
CA TYR A 23 -10.78 9.91 4.59
C TYR A 23 -11.88 9.67 5.64
N ARG A 24 -11.71 10.15 6.89
CA ARG A 24 -12.78 10.18 7.90
C ARG A 24 -13.94 11.09 7.48
N GLY A 25 -13.64 12.27 6.95
CA GLY A 25 -14.66 13.22 6.48
C GLY A 25 -15.53 12.69 5.35
N ARG A 26 -15.04 11.71 4.59
CA ARG A 26 -15.79 10.99 3.57
C ARG A 26 -16.58 9.79 4.11
N ASN A 27 -16.68 9.62 5.43
CA ASN A 27 -17.27 8.47 6.13
C ASN A 27 -16.73 7.12 5.65
N ARG A 28 -15.54 7.10 5.06
CA ARG A 28 -14.98 5.87 4.50
C ARG A 28 -14.41 4.98 5.61
N ILE A 29 -13.97 5.56 6.74
CA ILE A 29 -12.97 4.91 7.58
C ILE A 29 -12.94 5.41 9.03
N ASN A 30 -12.66 4.51 9.99
CA ASN A 30 -12.50 4.85 11.42
C ASN A 30 -11.05 4.72 11.94
N ALA A 31 -10.27 3.77 11.42
CA ALA A 31 -8.88 3.56 11.85
C ALA A 31 -7.85 4.28 10.96
N VAL A 32 -6.67 4.59 11.54
CA VAL A 32 -5.58 5.27 10.83
C VAL A 32 -4.94 4.37 9.76
N GLY A 33 -4.84 3.05 10.03
CA GLY A 33 -4.29 2.08 9.08
C GLY A 33 -5.13 2.00 7.81
N ASP A 34 -6.42 1.74 7.98
CA ASP A 34 -7.40 1.77 6.91
C ASP A 34 -7.36 3.08 6.09
N ALA A 35 -7.10 4.24 6.72
CA ALA A 35 -6.98 5.52 6.02
C ALA A 35 -5.75 5.61 5.13
N LEU A 36 -4.63 5.03 5.56
CA LEU A 36 -3.46 4.88 4.71
C LEU A 36 -3.77 3.91 3.55
N GLU A 37 -4.41 2.77 3.81
CA GLU A 37 -4.78 1.81 2.77
C GLU A 37 -5.68 2.43 1.69
N ALA A 38 -6.70 3.21 2.09
CA ALA A 38 -7.57 3.90 1.16
C ALA A 38 -6.80 4.95 0.34
N PHE A 39 -5.88 5.68 0.96
CA PHE A 39 -4.99 6.61 0.26
C PHE A 39 -4.13 5.91 -0.79
N ILE A 40 -3.52 4.77 -0.45
CA ILE A 40 -2.73 3.98 -1.41
C ILE A 40 -3.61 3.46 -2.54
N LYS A 41 -4.80 2.96 -2.21
CA LYS A 41 -5.76 2.47 -3.21
C LYS A 41 -6.15 3.56 -4.21
N ASP A 42 -6.50 4.75 -3.73
CA ASP A 42 -6.80 5.91 -4.56
C ASP A 42 -5.58 6.40 -5.36
N ALA A 43 -4.37 6.32 -4.79
CA ALA A 43 -3.14 6.68 -5.49
C ALA A 43 -2.88 5.77 -6.70
N PHE A 44 -3.00 4.45 -6.54
CA PHE A 44 -2.85 3.50 -7.65
C PHE A 44 -4.00 3.58 -8.66
N ALA A 45 -5.21 3.92 -8.21
CA ALA A 45 -6.38 4.06 -9.08
C ALA A 45 -6.51 5.43 -9.77
N ASN A 46 -5.64 6.40 -9.45
CA ASN A 46 -5.75 7.79 -9.88
C ASN A 46 -7.07 8.46 -9.48
N THR A 47 -7.49 8.25 -8.23
CA THR A 47 -8.78 8.73 -7.72
C THR A 47 -8.67 9.52 -6.41
N LEU A 48 -7.47 10.02 -6.07
CA LEU A 48 -7.21 10.79 -4.84
C LEU A 48 -8.21 11.94 -4.63
N ASN A 49 -8.52 12.69 -5.69
CA ASN A 49 -9.45 13.82 -5.65
C ASN A 49 -10.89 13.46 -6.05
N SER A 50 -11.18 12.18 -6.31
CA SER A 50 -12.54 11.75 -6.68
C SER A 50 -13.45 11.72 -5.46
N ASP A 51 -14.60 12.39 -5.54
CA ASP A 51 -15.64 12.37 -4.50
C ASP A 51 -16.58 11.15 -4.60
N ALA A 52 -16.56 10.44 -5.72
CA ALA A 52 -17.44 9.30 -5.97
C ALA A 52 -16.92 7.99 -5.35
N GLU A 53 -17.81 7.01 -5.16
CA GLU A 53 -17.41 5.62 -4.90
C GLU A 53 -16.66 5.06 -6.12
N ASN A 54 -15.36 4.83 -5.96
CA ASN A 54 -14.46 4.45 -7.05
C ASN A 54 -14.50 2.95 -7.39
N THR A 55 -15.60 2.25 -7.07
CA THR A 55 -15.70 0.78 -7.16
C THR A 55 -15.44 0.26 -8.58
N ASN A 56 -15.95 0.95 -9.61
CA ASN A 56 -15.69 0.61 -11.01
C ASN A 56 -14.25 0.88 -11.45
N THR A 57 -13.60 1.91 -10.91
CA THR A 57 -12.19 2.20 -11.21
C THR A 57 -11.29 1.17 -10.53
N TYR A 58 -11.60 0.81 -9.29
CA TYR A 58 -10.84 -0.20 -8.54
C TYR A 58 -10.90 -1.56 -9.22
N SER A 59 -12.06 -1.97 -9.73
CA SER A 59 -12.16 -3.24 -10.47
C SER A 59 -11.41 -3.23 -11.80
N GLN A 60 -10.99 -2.08 -12.32
CA GLN A 60 -10.09 -1.98 -13.49
C GLN A 60 -8.62 -2.02 -13.10
N VAL A 61 -8.27 -1.66 -11.87
CA VAL A 61 -6.88 -1.52 -11.38
C VAL A 61 -6.41 -2.71 -10.57
N PHE A 62 -7.27 -3.29 -9.74
CA PHE A 62 -6.92 -4.34 -8.80
C PHE A 62 -7.54 -5.69 -9.19
N SER A 63 -6.75 -6.76 -9.10
CA SER A 63 -7.24 -8.15 -9.11
C SER A 63 -7.76 -8.55 -7.74
N TYR A 64 -7.15 -8.02 -6.69
CA TYR A 64 -7.47 -8.36 -5.31
C TYR A 64 -7.44 -7.13 -4.40
N ILE A 65 -8.42 -7.05 -3.51
CA ILE A 65 -8.45 -6.14 -2.37
C ILE A 65 -8.59 -7.01 -1.13
N GLY A 66 -7.60 -6.91 -0.25
CA GLY A 66 -7.40 -7.74 0.92
C GLY A 66 -8.35 -7.45 2.08
N ASN A 67 -8.11 -8.17 3.17
CA ASN A 67 -8.80 -7.98 4.43
C ASN A 67 -7.77 -7.87 5.57
N ALA A 68 -8.21 -7.38 6.73
CA ALA A 68 -7.32 -7.09 7.86
C ALA A 68 -6.53 -8.30 8.41
N ASN A 69 -6.92 -9.54 8.10
CA ASN A 69 -6.36 -10.75 8.69
C ASN A 69 -5.37 -11.50 7.79
N ASN A 70 -5.36 -11.23 6.48
CA ASN A 70 -4.60 -12.02 5.51
C ASN A 70 -3.86 -11.11 4.52
N PRO A 71 -2.56 -11.33 4.30
CA PRO A 71 -1.85 -10.64 3.24
C PRO A 71 -2.26 -11.15 1.84
N PRO A 72 -1.97 -10.37 0.78
CA PRO A 72 -1.56 -8.96 0.80
C PRO A 72 -2.77 -8.02 0.94
N ASP A 73 -2.53 -6.74 1.20
CA ASP A 73 -3.60 -5.73 1.23
C ASP A 73 -4.19 -5.47 -0.17
N LEU A 74 -3.37 -5.50 -1.24
CA LEU A 74 -3.81 -5.29 -2.62
C LEU A 74 -3.01 -6.17 -3.60
N ILE A 75 -3.62 -6.51 -4.74
CA ILE A 75 -2.90 -7.01 -5.93
C ILE A 75 -3.35 -6.18 -7.13
N LEU A 76 -2.38 -5.56 -7.82
CA LEU A 76 -2.61 -4.89 -9.09
C LEU A 76 -2.84 -5.92 -10.20
N LYS A 77 -3.72 -5.60 -11.15
CA LYS A 77 -3.99 -6.50 -12.28
C LYS A 77 -2.74 -6.84 -13.05
N ASP A 78 -2.50 -8.15 -13.18
CA ASP A 78 -1.38 -8.75 -13.89
C ASP A 78 -0.03 -8.18 -13.42
N SER A 79 0.07 -7.82 -12.14
CA SER A 79 1.16 -7.02 -11.60
C SER A 79 1.37 -7.30 -10.10
N ASP A 80 2.12 -6.40 -9.45
CA ASP A 80 2.65 -6.53 -8.10
C ASP A 80 1.58 -6.61 -7.02
N ALA A 81 1.91 -7.32 -5.95
CA ALA A 81 1.20 -7.24 -4.68
C ALA A 81 1.66 -6.02 -3.90
N ILE A 82 0.78 -5.45 -3.08
CA ILE A 82 1.08 -4.29 -2.23
C ILE A 82 0.66 -4.64 -0.80
N GLU A 83 1.58 -4.43 0.13
CA GLU A 83 1.34 -4.54 1.57
C GLU A 83 1.54 -3.16 2.21
N VAL A 84 0.54 -2.65 2.91
CA VAL A 84 0.52 -1.33 3.52
C VAL A 84 0.82 -1.46 5.02
N LYS A 85 1.76 -0.66 5.50
CA LYS A 85 2.10 -0.60 6.93
C LYS A 85 2.13 0.84 7.42
N LYS A 86 1.48 1.08 8.55
CA LYS A 86 1.51 2.37 9.25
C LYS A 86 2.50 2.29 10.41
N ILE A 87 3.31 3.34 10.54
CA ILE A 87 4.15 3.59 11.72
C ILE A 87 3.91 5.01 12.25
N GLU A 88 4.14 5.21 13.55
CA GLU A 88 3.90 6.52 14.20
C GLU A 88 5.15 7.40 14.25
N SER A 89 6.33 6.79 14.18
CA SER A 89 7.59 7.52 14.17
C SER A 89 8.67 6.78 13.39
N LEU A 90 9.70 7.50 12.95
CA LEU A 90 10.85 6.87 12.30
C LEU A 90 11.65 5.95 13.23
N LYS A 91 11.47 6.11 14.55
CA LYS A 91 12.11 5.28 15.58
C LYS A 91 11.25 4.10 16.01
N SER A 92 9.96 4.07 15.64
CA SER A 92 9.11 2.93 15.98
C SER A 92 9.52 1.76 15.12
N GLN A 93 9.74 0.62 15.77
CA GLN A 93 9.90 -0.64 15.06
C GLN A 93 8.65 -0.90 14.23
N ILE A 94 8.85 -1.34 12.99
CA ILE A 94 7.74 -1.84 12.19
C ILE A 94 7.30 -3.13 12.86
N ALA A 95 6.07 -3.13 13.35
CA ALA A 95 5.43 -4.31 13.90
C ALA A 95 5.21 -5.32 12.77
N LEU A 96 6.11 -6.30 12.65
CA LEU A 96 6.04 -7.40 11.68
C LEU A 96 5.26 -8.61 12.25
N ASN A 97 4.43 -8.36 13.26
CA ASN A 97 3.92 -9.34 14.22
C ASN A 97 3.02 -10.43 13.61
N SER A 98 2.62 -10.30 12.35
CA SER A 98 1.80 -11.29 11.65
C SER A 98 2.60 -12.16 10.67
N SER A 99 3.78 -11.74 10.22
CA SER A 99 4.77 -12.55 9.51
C SER A 99 6.01 -11.70 9.16
N TYR A 100 7.19 -12.34 9.09
CA TYR A 100 8.36 -11.68 8.53
C TYR A 100 8.08 -11.26 7.09
N PRO A 101 8.54 -10.07 6.70
CA PRO A 101 8.29 -9.58 5.37
C PRO A 101 9.03 -10.47 4.37
N LYS A 102 8.33 -10.81 3.29
CA LYS A 102 8.72 -11.79 2.29
C LYS A 102 9.31 -11.07 1.11
N SER A 103 10.29 -11.67 0.46
CA SER A 103 10.81 -11.14 -0.80
C SER A 103 9.75 -11.14 -1.90
N ARG A 104 8.87 -12.14 -1.89
CA ARG A 104 7.79 -12.36 -2.86
C ARG A 104 6.54 -12.91 -2.19
N LEU A 105 5.40 -12.68 -2.82
CA LEU A 105 4.14 -13.32 -2.48
C LEU A 105 4.00 -14.63 -3.26
N LEU A 106 3.80 -15.76 -2.58
CA LEU A 106 3.66 -17.07 -3.23
C LEU A 106 2.20 -17.51 -3.24
N SER A 107 1.72 -18.06 -4.35
CA SER A 107 0.31 -18.49 -4.45
C SER A 107 0.00 -19.71 -3.58
N ASN A 108 1.01 -20.49 -3.20
CA ASN A 108 0.86 -21.64 -2.29
C ASN A 108 0.98 -21.27 -0.80
N ASP A 109 1.14 -19.99 -0.47
CA ASP A 109 1.24 -19.53 0.91
C ASP A 109 -0.03 -19.88 1.70
N PRO A 110 0.06 -20.56 2.86
CA PRO A 110 -1.11 -20.89 3.67
C PRO A 110 -1.75 -19.65 4.31
N MET A 111 -1.04 -18.51 4.38
CA MET A 111 -1.55 -17.29 5.00
C MET A 111 -2.45 -16.47 4.08
N ILE A 112 -2.42 -16.71 2.76
CA ILE A 112 -3.25 -15.98 1.79
C ILE A 112 -4.60 -16.68 1.59
N THR A 113 -5.64 -15.88 1.36
CA THR A 113 -6.99 -16.39 1.13
C THR A 113 -7.12 -17.10 -0.22
N ASN A 114 -8.14 -17.98 -0.37
CA ASN A 114 -8.49 -18.55 -1.67
C ASN A 114 -8.85 -17.48 -2.70
N ALA A 115 -9.49 -16.38 -2.27
CA ALA A 115 -9.81 -15.26 -3.14
C ALA A 115 -8.54 -14.57 -3.68
N CYS A 116 -7.54 -14.35 -2.83
CA CYS A 116 -6.23 -13.85 -3.25
C CYS A 116 -5.55 -14.80 -4.24
N ARG A 117 -5.53 -16.10 -3.93
CA ARG A 117 -4.87 -17.12 -4.76
C ARG A 117 -5.47 -17.22 -6.17
N ASN A 118 -6.78 -17.02 -6.29
CA ASN A 118 -7.54 -17.16 -7.53
C ASN A 118 -8.01 -15.80 -8.07
N CYS A 119 -7.29 -14.71 -7.77
CA CYS A 119 -7.72 -13.34 -8.11
C CYS A 119 -7.55 -12.96 -9.60
N GLU A 120 -6.84 -13.77 -10.38
CA GLU A 120 -6.55 -13.54 -11.79
C GLU A 120 -7.00 -14.72 -12.64
N ASP A 121 -7.37 -14.44 -13.89
CA ASP A 121 -7.76 -15.47 -14.86
C ASP A 121 -6.59 -16.41 -15.19
N ILE A 122 -5.38 -15.85 -15.28
CA ILE A 122 -4.14 -16.61 -15.45
C ILE A 122 -3.61 -16.97 -14.07
N ARG A 123 -3.40 -18.28 -13.84
CA ARG A 123 -2.85 -18.76 -12.58
C ARG A 123 -1.40 -18.29 -12.41
N TRP A 124 -1.14 -17.58 -11.33
CA TRP A 124 0.20 -17.14 -10.95
C TRP A 124 0.83 -18.06 -9.89
N THR A 125 2.16 -18.14 -9.89
CA THR A 125 2.94 -18.91 -8.90
C THR A 125 3.53 -18.00 -7.84
N GLU A 126 4.04 -16.85 -8.27
CA GLU A 126 4.62 -15.83 -7.41
C GLU A 126 4.32 -14.43 -7.97
N LYS A 127 4.34 -13.43 -7.09
CA LYS A 127 4.28 -12.01 -7.43
C LYS A 127 5.32 -11.24 -6.63
N ASP A 128 5.92 -10.23 -7.23
CA ASP A 128 6.72 -9.26 -6.47
C ASP A 128 5.79 -8.49 -5.51
N ILE A 129 6.34 -8.08 -4.37
CA ILE A 129 5.59 -7.42 -3.32
C ILE A 129 6.21 -6.06 -2.99
N ILE A 130 5.37 -5.02 -2.98
CA ILE A 130 5.75 -3.66 -2.61
C ILE A 130 5.25 -3.38 -1.20
N TYR A 131 6.18 -3.21 -0.27
CA TYR A 131 5.88 -2.69 1.06
C TYR A 131 5.72 -1.18 1.01
N THR A 132 4.50 -0.72 1.23
CA THR A 132 4.16 0.70 1.32
C THR A 132 4.08 1.13 2.78
N ILE A 133 5.08 1.88 3.24
CA ILE A 133 5.20 2.26 4.65
C ILE A 133 4.90 3.75 4.80
N GLY A 134 3.84 4.07 5.54
CA GLY A 134 3.45 5.44 5.85
C GLY A 134 3.76 5.83 7.29
N VAL A 135 4.48 6.93 7.47
CA VAL A 135 4.66 7.58 8.78
C VAL A 135 3.54 8.58 8.98
N ILE A 136 2.57 8.24 9.84
CA ILE A 136 1.43 9.10 10.15
C ILE A 136 1.53 9.56 11.59
N ARG A 137 1.52 10.89 11.78
CA ARG A 137 1.48 11.53 13.10
C ARG A 137 0.49 12.68 13.08
N GLU A 138 -0.37 12.73 14.09
CA GLU A 138 -1.42 13.76 14.22
C GLU A 138 -2.25 13.84 12.93
N ASN A 139 -2.75 12.69 12.46
CA ASN A 139 -3.52 12.50 11.23
C ASN A 139 -2.79 12.81 9.91
N LYS A 140 -1.58 13.38 9.97
CA LYS A 140 -0.83 13.82 8.81
C LYS A 140 0.19 12.78 8.35
N LEU A 141 0.20 12.50 7.05
CA LEU A 141 1.24 11.71 6.40
C LEU A 141 2.52 12.56 6.30
N LYS A 142 3.57 12.13 6.99
CA LYS A 142 4.86 12.83 7.02
C LYS A 142 5.83 12.28 5.98
N LEU A 143 5.85 10.97 5.83
CA LEU A 143 6.75 10.23 4.95
C LEU A 143 6.02 9.01 4.43
N ILE A 144 6.37 8.62 3.21
CA ILE A 144 5.90 7.39 2.58
C ILE A 144 7.09 6.73 1.86
N TRP A 145 7.21 5.42 2.02
CA TRP A 145 8.19 4.59 1.33
C TRP A 145 7.50 3.50 0.54
N PHE A 146 8.08 3.17 -0.60
CA PHE A 146 7.72 2.01 -1.41
C PHE A 146 8.98 1.17 -1.57
N ILE A 147 8.94 -0.06 -1.06
CA ILE A 147 10.11 -0.93 -0.99
C ILE A 147 9.72 -2.29 -1.56
N TYR A 148 10.39 -2.72 -2.62
CA TYR A 148 10.22 -4.09 -3.10
C TYR A 148 10.76 -5.09 -2.08
N GLY A 149 10.06 -6.22 -1.92
CA GLY A 149 10.39 -7.24 -0.94
C GLY A 149 11.80 -7.81 -1.14
N ASP A 150 12.25 -7.97 -2.39
CA ASP A 150 13.60 -8.44 -2.73
C ASP A 150 14.71 -7.47 -2.28
N CYS A 151 14.41 -6.19 -2.13
CA CYS A 151 15.32 -5.16 -1.65
C CYS A 151 15.51 -5.19 -0.12
N GLN A 152 14.68 -5.92 0.63
CA GLN A 152 14.78 -5.96 2.10
C GLN A 152 16.07 -6.57 2.61
N GLY A 153 16.67 -7.50 1.87
CA GLY A 153 17.99 -8.05 2.20
C GLY A 153 19.07 -6.97 2.35
N TYR A 154 18.89 -5.81 1.70
CA TYR A 154 19.84 -4.69 1.74
C TYR A 154 19.54 -3.65 2.83
N PHE A 155 18.25 -3.42 3.15
CA PHE A 155 17.84 -2.45 4.18
C PHE A 155 18.07 -2.93 5.62
N ILE A 156 18.03 -4.26 5.86
CA ILE A 156 18.36 -4.82 7.19
C ILE A 156 19.87 -4.71 7.48
N LEU A 157 20.72 -4.61 6.44
CA LEU A 157 22.17 -4.46 6.58
C LEU A 157 22.64 -3.00 6.62
N ASN A 158 21.89 -2.05 6.04
CA ASN A 158 22.29 -0.64 6.04
C ASN A 158 21.09 0.27 6.30
N ASN A 159 21.19 1.09 7.35
CA ASN A 159 20.33 2.25 7.66
C ASN A 159 20.33 3.29 6.51
N VAL A 160 19.78 2.95 5.34
CA VAL A 160 19.78 3.85 4.18
C VAL A 160 18.43 4.53 4.07
N LEU A 161 18.39 5.74 4.62
CA LEU A 161 17.43 6.79 4.28
C LEU A 161 17.53 7.09 2.77
N SER A 162 16.58 6.62 1.97
CA SER A 162 16.24 7.29 0.71
C SER A 162 14.85 7.90 0.87
N VAL A 163 14.84 9.22 0.98
CA VAL A 163 13.70 10.03 1.40
C VAL A 163 13.24 10.84 0.20
N LEU A 164 12.06 10.53 -0.34
CA LEU A 164 11.24 11.52 -1.05
C LEU A 164 10.72 12.51 0.01
N ARG A 165 11.53 13.53 0.31
CA ARG A 165 11.10 14.68 1.12
C ARG A 165 10.29 15.56 0.17
N LEU A 166 8.97 15.46 0.23
CA LEU A 166 8.10 16.52 -0.30
C LEU A 166 8.41 17.77 0.54
N LYS A 167 9.16 18.70 -0.05
CA LYS A 167 9.35 20.01 0.55
C LYS A 167 7.99 20.72 0.53
N PRO A 168 7.52 21.31 1.63
CA PRO A 168 6.43 22.27 1.55
C PRO A 168 6.89 23.47 0.70
N ALA A 169 6.00 23.93 -0.17
CA ALA A 169 6.16 25.18 -0.92
C ALA A 169 6.23 26.38 0.03
#